data_AF-A0A8H7NTV5-F1
#
_entry.id   AF-A0A8H7NTV5-F1
#
_cell.length_a   1.000
_cell.length_b   1.000
_cell.length_c   1.000
_cell.angle_alpha   90.00
_cell.angle_beta   90.00
_cell.angle_gamma   90.00
#
_symmetry.space_group_name_H-M   'P 1'
#
loop_
_entity.id
_entity.type
_entity.pdbx_description
1 polymer ?
#
loop_
_entity_poly.entity_id
_entity_poly.type
_entity_poly.pdbx_seq_one_letter_code
_entity_poly.pdbx_strand_id
1 'polypeptide(L)'
;MQVHTAQGLPPIWSKALKRFKDSTNIDLEAIDDEGESPRPGLITVKDAKSLSTTVHAKFSSNKKLKYGPDRILESCKRALVDVDCLLSHVMDAEQGNVRRIIIFRSFAALFLSANDNGSVNAVVHLWDQVPLMGSSLANNVPASDRAPFENVLISYVTLAGTVYNVIKKKHHGDTLSSDRDVKQVLSELHWAINTLQWVGECFHGQMKRGWEHTLTEYASLVGLDVQSPNFPRKVTSAVELQAQLQALGFKESATVVQLRANARELAELIISRRIHGLEGVDIDPVVLGAFLTLIEASRGKATAVALIADLTAGITTILRRLPPIAQESESSAAVTLAQIKASTLRITGEGAKTLRSVSVPWMSSSLFARNDKLQSTIHELAWLVENAPMTYAAQGEYYTASTSRFADIWEKAIRRYTASTGVDISAWAAVQHIDALTSIETALENGRYTFQQEHKKAEEAAKVVGPVVKFMKTFVDPAADLAEPHLPGVKLAAVALEKLLDAADKLGSSYEPILSLFDALSDFLDRMRVHLTSRPDIEIMEIHEEVLAEMLVIFGVITGRMNKGFLGRLTTGDDDIKAATTRLQALLDKEDRMTGALVLSKLNDVKHAVEEGFGELA
;
A
#
# COMPACT_ATOMS: atom_id res chain seq x y z
N MET A 1 32.49 28.42 -5.74
CA MET A 1 31.72 27.17 -5.80
C MET A 1 30.26 27.56 -5.99
N GLN A 2 29.61 27.12 -7.06
CA GLN A 2 28.15 27.24 -7.12
C GLN A 2 27.58 26.25 -6.10
N VAL A 3 26.79 26.75 -5.15
CA VAL A 3 26.03 25.91 -4.22
C VAL A 3 24.90 25.29 -5.05
N HIS A 4 24.97 23.99 -5.25
CA HIS A 4 23.91 23.25 -5.93
C HIS A 4 22.76 23.04 -4.95
N THR A 5 21.85 24.01 -4.85
CA THR A 5 20.69 23.90 -3.96
C THR A 5 19.65 22.97 -4.55
N ALA A 6 19.11 22.04 -3.76
CA ALA A 6 18.00 21.16 -4.15
C ALA A 6 16.67 21.90 -4.39
N GLN A 7 16.65 23.23 -4.22
CA GLN A 7 15.55 24.13 -4.59
C GLN A 7 15.29 24.05 -6.09
N GLY A 8 14.40 23.13 -6.50
CA GLY A 8 14.09 22.87 -7.91
C GLY A 8 13.77 21.42 -8.23
N LEU A 9 13.96 20.49 -7.28
CA LEU A 9 13.51 19.11 -7.45
C LEU A 9 11.98 19.01 -7.31
N PRO A 10 11.32 18.11 -8.06
CA PRO A 10 9.90 17.83 -7.88
C PRO A 10 9.57 17.43 -6.42
N PRO A 11 8.38 17.76 -5.88
CA PRO A 11 8.02 17.51 -4.47
C PRO A 11 8.21 16.08 -3.97
N ILE A 12 8.12 15.10 -4.88
CA ILE A 12 8.33 13.69 -4.59
C ILE A 12 9.76 13.38 -4.10
N TRP A 13 10.76 14.14 -4.54
CA TRP A 13 12.14 14.04 -4.03
C TRP A 13 12.24 14.47 -2.58
N SER A 14 11.57 15.54 -2.18
CA SER A 14 11.63 16.05 -0.80
C SER A 14 11.15 15.00 0.20
N LYS A 15 10.14 14.20 -0.14
CA LYS A 15 9.67 13.07 0.69
C LYS A 15 10.76 12.00 0.84
N ALA A 16 11.43 11.65 -0.25
CA ALA A 16 12.49 10.65 -0.27
C ALA A 16 13.74 11.11 0.50
N LEU A 17 14.14 12.36 0.30
CA LEU A 17 15.26 13.00 0.97
C LEU A 17 15.01 13.13 2.47
N LYS A 18 13.79 13.53 2.87
CA LYS A 18 13.38 13.51 4.27
C LYS A 18 13.44 12.11 4.86
N ARG A 19 12.87 11.10 4.20
CA ARG A 19 12.94 9.70 4.67
C ARG A 19 14.38 9.20 4.79
N PHE A 20 15.25 9.58 3.87
CA PHE A 20 16.68 9.27 3.93
C PHE A 20 17.35 9.96 5.12
N LYS A 21 17.10 11.26 5.33
CA LYS A 21 17.61 12.03 6.47
C LYS A 21 17.16 11.42 7.80
N ASP A 22 15.87 11.11 7.93
CA ASP A 22 15.30 10.49 9.13
C ASP A 22 15.93 9.10 9.40
N SER A 23 16.24 8.35 8.34
CA SER A 23 16.83 7.01 8.43
C SER A 23 18.32 7.03 8.75
N THR A 24 19.05 8.05 8.31
CA THR A 24 20.52 8.05 8.33
C THR A 24 21.14 9.12 9.24
N ASN A 25 20.36 10.14 9.60
CA ASN A 25 20.80 11.43 10.13
C ASN A 25 21.81 12.15 9.21
N ILE A 26 21.68 11.97 7.90
CA ILE A 26 22.49 12.63 6.87
C ILE A 26 21.53 13.45 6.01
N ASP A 27 21.72 14.76 6.02
CA ASP A 27 21.01 15.66 5.11
C ASP A 27 21.76 15.69 3.77
N LEU A 28 21.20 15.08 2.72
CA LEU A 28 21.81 15.05 1.38
C LEU A 28 21.78 16.41 0.67
N GLU A 29 20.90 17.32 1.09
CA GLU A 29 20.72 18.65 0.48
C GLU A 29 21.72 19.67 1.06
N ALA A 30 22.10 19.52 2.35
CA ALA A 30 23.01 20.42 3.06
C ALA A 30 24.47 19.95 3.09
N ILE A 31 24.85 18.87 2.38
CA ILE A 31 26.21 18.28 2.46
C ILE A 31 27.32 19.26 2.08
N ASP A 32 27.03 20.22 1.21
CA ASP A 32 28.02 21.19 0.74
C ASP A 32 28.09 22.46 1.62
N ASP A 33 27.23 22.58 2.64
CA ASP A 33 27.26 23.68 3.60
C ASP A 33 28.30 23.41 4.71
N GLU A 34 29.29 24.29 4.85
CA GLU A 34 30.44 24.13 5.76
C GLU A 34 30.06 24.00 7.26
N GLY A 35 28.80 24.21 7.63
CA GLY A 35 28.30 24.28 9.01
C GLY A 35 27.88 22.95 9.64
N GLU A 36 27.51 21.93 8.87
CA GLU A 36 27.14 20.61 9.39
C GLU A 36 28.21 19.59 9.00
N SER A 37 29.01 19.10 9.96
CA SER A 37 30.14 18.18 9.70
C SER A 37 29.73 16.97 8.83
N PRO A 38 30.02 16.96 7.51
CA PRO A 38 29.71 15.81 6.69
C PRO A 38 30.83 14.81 6.91
N ARG A 39 30.53 13.51 6.81
CA ARG A 39 31.59 12.49 6.66
C ARG A 39 32.45 12.92 5.45
N PRO A 40 33.75 13.22 5.61
CA PRO A 40 34.54 13.89 4.57
C PRO A 40 34.53 13.18 3.20
N GLY A 41 34.31 11.86 3.19
CA GLY A 41 34.20 11.08 1.96
C GLY A 41 32.93 11.28 1.12
N LEU A 42 31.84 11.82 1.67
CA LEU A 42 30.57 11.98 0.94
C LEU A 42 30.60 13.17 -0.03
N ILE A 43 31.22 14.29 0.39
CA ILE A 43 31.29 15.53 -0.40
C ILE A 43 31.95 15.27 -1.76
N THR A 44 32.96 14.41 -1.79
CA THR A 44 33.73 14.08 -3.00
C THR A 44 32.97 13.20 -3.99
N VAL A 45 31.86 12.57 -3.60
CA VAL A 45 31.10 11.66 -4.45
C VAL A 45 30.09 12.45 -5.29
N LYS A 46 30.27 12.38 -6.61
CA LYS A 46 29.43 13.07 -7.61
C LYS A 46 28.91 12.12 -8.71
N ASP A 47 29.53 10.96 -8.87
CA ASP A 47 29.26 9.98 -9.92
C ASP A 47 29.77 8.58 -9.51
N ALA A 48 29.58 7.59 -10.38
CA ALA A 48 30.03 6.21 -10.14
C ALA A 48 31.55 6.09 -9.92
N LYS A 49 32.35 6.91 -10.62
CA LYS A 49 33.82 6.88 -10.55
C LYS A 49 34.33 7.40 -9.20
N SER A 50 33.81 8.54 -8.77
CA SER A 50 34.10 9.13 -7.46
C SER A 50 33.56 8.29 -6.32
N LEU A 51 32.38 7.66 -6.47
CA LEU A 51 31.86 6.66 -5.53
C LEU A 51 32.86 5.51 -5.34
N SER A 52 33.31 4.89 -6.43
CA SER A 52 34.29 3.79 -6.37
C SER A 52 35.57 4.22 -5.66
N THR A 53 36.10 5.40 -5.99
CA THR A 53 37.31 5.95 -5.36
C THR A 53 37.14 6.13 -3.85
N THR A 54 36.02 6.73 -3.42
CA THR A 54 35.72 6.95 -1.99
C THR A 54 35.58 5.63 -1.22
N VAL A 55 34.89 4.64 -1.80
CA VAL A 55 34.71 3.32 -1.16
C VAL A 55 36.06 2.62 -0.99
N HIS A 56 36.91 2.61 -2.02
CA HIS A 56 38.25 2.02 -1.92
C HIS A 56 39.12 2.73 -0.86
N ALA A 57 39.08 4.07 -0.80
CA ALA A 57 39.84 4.85 0.16
C ALA A 57 39.47 4.49 1.61
N LYS A 58 38.17 4.35 1.91
CA LYS A 58 37.69 3.98 3.25
C LYS A 58 38.22 2.62 3.69
N PHE A 59 38.10 1.62 2.83
CA PHE A 59 38.39 0.23 3.16
C PHE A 59 39.89 -0.09 3.12
N SER A 60 40.70 0.68 2.38
CA SER A 60 42.16 0.53 2.36
C SER A 60 42.80 0.68 3.75
N SER A 61 42.16 1.44 4.65
CA SER A 61 42.58 1.59 6.04
C SER A 61 42.27 0.37 6.94
N ASN A 62 41.35 -0.51 6.53
CA ASN A 62 40.88 -1.65 7.32
C ASN A 62 41.29 -2.99 6.70
N LYS A 63 42.39 -3.58 7.23
CA LYS A 63 42.92 -4.87 6.76
C LYS A 63 41.89 -6.01 6.75
N LYS A 64 40.88 -5.99 7.64
CA LYS A 64 39.86 -7.04 7.74
C LYS A 64 38.86 -7.00 6.58
N LEU A 65 38.73 -5.86 5.90
CA LEU A 65 37.75 -5.64 4.83
C LEU A 65 38.43 -5.39 3.48
N LYS A 66 39.66 -5.89 3.28
CA LYS A 66 40.48 -5.62 2.09
C LYS A 66 39.73 -5.84 0.76
N TYR A 67 38.88 -6.87 0.69
CA TYR A 67 38.10 -7.22 -0.51
C TYR A 67 36.63 -6.73 -0.45
N GLY A 68 36.25 -6.02 0.60
CA GLY A 68 34.89 -5.49 0.77
C GLY A 68 34.46 -4.53 -0.34
N PRO A 69 35.29 -3.55 -0.76
CA PRO A 69 34.95 -2.60 -1.82
C PRO A 69 34.61 -3.28 -3.14
N ASP A 70 35.50 -4.15 -3.62
CA ASP A 70 35.35 -4.82 -4.91
C ASP A 70 34.06 -5.65 -4.94
N ARG A 71 33.75 -6.34 -3.84
CA ARG A 71 32.53 -7.14 -3.72
C ARG A 71 31.28 -6.28 -3.77
N ILE A 72 31.24 -5.18 -3.00
CA ILE A 72 30.09 -4.26 -3.00
C ILE A 72 29.92 -3.64 -4.39
N LEU A 73 30.99 -3.09 -4.96
CA LEU A 73 30.95 -2.40 -6.24
C LEU A 73 30.59 -3.33 -7.40
N GLU A 74 31.08 -4.56 -7.41
CA GLU A 74 30.70 -5.55 -8.43
C GLU A 74 29.24 -5.97 -8.26
N SER A 75 28.75 -6.17 -7.03
CA SER A 75 27.33 -6.52 -6.79
C SER A 75 26.35 -5.42 -7.23
N CYS A 76 26.69 -4.15 -7.03
CA CYS A 76 25.81 -3.04 -7.41
C CYS A 76 26.04 -2.52 -8.84
N LYS A 77 27.04 -3.03 -9.56
CA LYS A 77 27.48 -2.51 -10.88
C LYS A 77 26.35 -2.34 -11.88
N ARG A 78 25.43 -3.31 -11.94
CA ARG A 78 24.29 -3.26 -12.86
C ARG A 78 23.28 -2.18 -12.46
N ALA A 79 22.98 -2.04 -11.17
CA ALA A 79 22.16 -0.95 -10.67
C ALA A 79 22.79 0.43 -10.94
N LEU A 80 24.13 0.56 -10.87
CA LEU A 80 24.82 1.80 -11.25
C LEU A 80 24.63 2.13 -12.73
N VAL A 81 24.69 1.14 -13.62
CA VAL A 81 24.42 1.31 -15.06
C VAL A 81 22.97 1.75 -15.29
N ASP A 82 22.02 1.14 -14.59
CA ASP A 82 20.60 1.51 -14.69
C ASP A 82 20.38 2.96 -14.21
N VAL A 83 20.97 3.35 -13.08
CA VAL A 83 20.92 4.71 -12.55
C VAL A 83 21.53 5.71 -13.54
N ASP A 84 22.71 5.42 -14.10
CA ASP A 84 23.35 6.29 -15.08
C ASP A 84 22.49 6.48 -16.34
N CYS A 85 21.86 5.40 -16.79
CA CYS A 85 20.93 5.42 -17.92
C CYS A 85 19.66 6.24 -17.61
N LEU A 86 19.04 6.03 -16.46
CA LEU A 86 17.86 6.79 -16.05
C LEU A 86 18.17 8.29 -15.91
N LEU A 87 19.33 8.62 -15.33
CA LEU A 87 19.77 10.01 -15.17
C LEU A 87 20.05 10.71 -16.51
N SER A 88 20.43 9.97 -17.56
CA SER A 88 20.60 10.57 -18.89
C SER A 88 19.26 11.01 -19.51
N HIS A 89 18.14 10.41 -19.08
CA HIS A 89 16.80 10.72 -19.59
C HIS A 89 16.12 11.87 -18.85
N VAL A 90 16.45 12.07 -17.57
CA VAL A 90 15.82 13.12 -16.74
C VAL A 90 16.40 14.52 -17.03
N MET A 91 17.44 14.63 -17.85
CA MET A 91 18.12 15.88 -18.25
C MET A 91 18.54 16.75 -17.05
N ASP A 92 19.44 16.22 -16.21
CA ASP A 92 19.95 16.90 -15.01
C ASP A 92 20.96 18.04 -15.32
N ALA A 93 21.18 18.35 -16.60
CA ALA A 93 22.18 19.31 -17.06
C ALA A 93 21.87 20.76 -16.61
N GLU A 94 20.60 21.15 -16.58
CA GLU A 94 20.18 22.50 -16.17
C GLU A 94 20.27 22.71 -14.65
N GLN A 95 20.21 21.63 -13.86
CA GLN A 95 20.27 21.67 -12.40
C GLN A 95 21.65 21.26 -11.85
N GLY A 96 22.69 21.25 -12.69
CA GLY A 96 24.05 20.99 -12.22
C GLY A 96 24.28 19.57 -11.67
N ASN A 97 23.56 18.57 -12.20
CA ASN A 97 23.66 17.16 -11.79
C ASN A 97 23.23 16.88 -10.33
N VAL A 98 22.30 17.65 -9.76
CA VAL A 98 21.85 17.49 -8.37
C VAL A 98 21.30 16.09 -8.09
N ARG A 99 20.44 15.52 -8.96
CA ARG A 99 19.88 14.17 -8.76
C ARG A 99 20.98 13.12 -8.78
N ARG A 100 21.89 13.23 -9.74
CA ARG A 100 23.06 12.35 -9.84
C ARG A 100 23.85 12.38 -8.54
N ILE A 101 24.20 13.57 -8.05
CA ILE A 101 24.97 13.75 -6.81
C ILE A 101 24.24 13.12 -5.63
N ILE A 102 22.94 13.39 -5.45
CA ILE A 102 22.11 12.85 -4.36
C ILE A 102 22.14 11.31 -4.36
N ILE A 103 21.91 10.67 -5.50
CA ILE A 103 21.85 9.21 -5.59
C ILE A 103 23.21 8.60 -5.26
N PHE A 104 24.29 9.06 -5.89
CA PHE A 104 25.61 8.51 -5.65
C PHE A 104 26.10 8.77 -4.21
N ARG A 105 25.74 9.93 -3.61
CA ARG A 105 26.00 10.19 -2.18
C ARG A 105 25.18 9.27 -1.26
N SER A 106 23.94 8.94 -1.62
CA SER A 106 23.13 7.98 -0.86
C SER A 106 23.76 6.57 -0.87
N PHE A 107 24.28 6.13 -2.03
CA PHE A 107 25.00 4.86 -2.15
C PHE A 107 26.31 4.87 -1.36
N ALA A 108 27.07 5.97 -1.44
CA ALA A 108 28.27 6.14 -0.64
C ALA A 108 27.97 6.07 0.87
N ALA A 109 26.91 6.72 1.33
CA ALA A 109 26.50 6.68 2.73
C ALA A 109 26.22 5.24 3.20
N LEU A 110 25.46 4.48 2.40
CA LEU A 110 25.22 3.06 2.64
C LEU A 110 26.53 2.25 2.67
N PHE A 111 27.38 2.36 1.65
CA PHE A 111 28.59 1.54 1.56
C PHE A 111 29.60 1.85 2.65
N LEU A 112 29.72 3.13 3.04
CA LEU A 112 30.58 3.58 4.13
C LEU A 112 30.02 3.21 5.52
N SER A 113 28.77 2.77 5.62
CA SER A 113 28.19 2.25 6.87
C SER A 113 28.58 0.80 7.16
N ALA A 114 28.99 0.04 6.14
CA ALA A 114 29.39 -1.36 6.26
C ALA A 114 30.80 -1.49 6.88
N ASN A 115 30.86 -1.52 8.21
CA ASN A 115 32.12 -1.50 8.97
C ASN A 115 32.68 -2.89 9.33
N ASP A 116 31.99 -3.97 8.95
CA ASP A 116 32.36 -5.36 9.21
C ASP A 116 31.96 -6.28 8.04
N ASN A 117 32.49 -7.51 8.02
CA ASN A 117 32.23 -8.47 6.94
C ASN A 117 30.76 -8.89 6.83
N GLY A 118 30.03 -8.92 7.95
CA GLY A 118 28.60 -9.22 7.96
C GLY A 118 27.82 -8.12 7.25
N SER A 119 28.07 -6.85 7.61
CA SER A 119 27.47 -5.70 6.93
C SER A 119 27.82 -5.64 5.44
N VAL A 120 29.07 -5.92 5.07
CA VAL A 120 29.49 -6.01 3.65
C VAL A 120 28.70 -7.09 2.91
N ASN A 121 28.62 -8.30 3.47
CA ASN A 121 27.88 -9.41 2.87
C ASN A 121 26.39 -9.08 2.72
N ALA A 122 25.82 -8.40 3.71
CA ALA A 122 24.42 -8.03 3.70
C ALA A 122 24.14 -7.00 2.59
N VAL A 123 25.01 -6.00 2.41
CA VAL A 123 24.92 -5.05 1.29
C VAL A 123 25.08 -5.76 -0.06
N VAL A 124 26.03 -6.69 -0.19
CA VAL A 124 26.20 -7.48 -1.43
C VAL A 124 24.92 -8.25 -1.77
N HIS A 125 24.38 -8.99 -0.80
CA HIS A 125 23.17 -9.79 -0.99
C HIS A 125 21.93 -8.95 -1.27
N LEU A 126 21.86 -7.72 -0.75
CA LEU A 126 20.81 -6.78 -1.10
C LEU A 126 20.83 -6.46 -2.59
N TRP A 127 21.99 -6.11 -3.16
CA TRP A 127 22.09 -5.73 -4.57
C TRP A 127 21.82 -6.90 -5.52
N ASP A 128 22.06 -8.14 -5.08
CA ASP A 128 21.65 -9.33 -5.82
C ASP A 128 20.11 -9.46 -5.95
N GLN A 129 19.36 -8.81 -5.04
CA GLN A 129 17.89 -8.78 -5.06
C GLN A 129 17.30 -7.54 -5.73
N VAL A 130 18.13 -6.54 -5.98
CA VAL A 130 17.67 -5.32 -6.63
C VAL A 130 17.24 -5.65 -8.06
N PRO A 131 15.98 -5.36 -8.43
CA PRO A 131 15.50 -5.60 -9.78
C PRO A 131 16.29 -4.74 -10.77
N LEU A 132 16.65 -5.34 -11.90
CA LEU A 132 17.44 -4.68 -12.93
C LEU A 132 16.54 -4.20 -14.06
N MET A 133 16.87 -3.04 -14.62
CA MET A 133 16.23 -2.54 -15.81
C MET A 133 16.72 -3.34 -17.02
N GLY A 134 15.79 -3.87 -17.82
CA GLY A 134 16.15 -4.49 -19.10
C GLY A 134 16.80 -3.45 -20.04
N SER A 135 17.90 -3.81 -20.69
CA SER A 135 18.63 -2.91 -21.61
C SER A 135 17.77 -2.36 -22.77
N SER A 136 16.67 -3.03 -23.10
CA SER A 136 15.70 -2.56 -24.09
C SER A 136 14.79 -1.43 -23.59
N LEU A 137 14.58 -1.30 -22.28
CA LEU A 137 13.75 -0.25 -21.67
C LEU A 137 14.45 1.10 -21.75
N ALA A 138 15.77 1.09 -21.55
CA ALA A 138 16.64 2.26 -21.59
C ALA A 138 16.51 3.11 -22.87
N ASN A 139 16.31 2.49 -24.03
CA ASN A 139 16.48 3.18 -25.32
C ASN A 139 15.18 3.73 -25.92
N ASN A 140 14.03 3.45 -25.31
CA ASN A 140 12.74 3.54 -25.99
C ASN A 140 11.71 4.40 -25.25
N VAL A 141 12.16 5.34 -24.42
CA VAL A 141 11.29 6.18 -23.60
C VAL A 141 11.45 7.66 -23.98
N PRO A 142 10.35 8.35 -24.32
CA PRO A 142 10.39 9.78 -24.63
C PRO A 142 10.81 10.64 -23.44
N ALA A 143 11.43 11.77 -23.75
CA ALA A 143 11.83 12.77 -22.76
C ALA A 143 10.64 13.44 -22.02
N SER A 144 9.39 13.25 -22.48
CA SER A 144 8.18 13.83 -21.90
C SER A 144 7.64 13.06 -20.69
N ASP A 145 7.88 11.75 -20.59
CA ASP A 145 7.38 10.91 -19.49
C ASP A 145 8.47 10.66 -18.42
N ARG A 146 8.84 11.73 -17.70
CA ARG A 146 9.93 11.67 -16.71
C ARG A 146 9.51 11.09 -15.37
N ALA A 147 8.24 11.19 -14.99
CA ALA A 147 7.77 10.81 -13.65
C ALA A 147 8.05 9.33 -13.29
N PRO A 148 7.86 8.34 -14.19
CA PRO A 148 8.19 6.94 -13.90
C PRO A 148 9.68 6.72 -13.61
N PHE A 149 10.57 7.47 -14.28
CA PHE A 149 12.01 7.41 -14.01
C PHE A 149 12.39 8.02 -12.68
N GLU A 150 11.81 9.17 -12.34
CA GLU A 150 12.00 9.82 -11.05
C GLU A 150 11.60 8.87 -9.91
N ASN A 151 10.50 8.11 -10.05
CA ASN A 151 10.07 7.12 -9.07
C ASN A 151 11.12 6.02 -8.83
N VAL A 152 11.76 5.52 -9.88
CA VAL A 152 12.82 4.50 -9.76
C VAL A 152 14.06 5.09 -9.09
N LEU A 153 14.50 6.28 -9.50
CA LEU A 153 15.65 6.97 -8.91
C LEU A 153 15.44 7.26 -7.42
N ILE A 154 14.25 7.71 -7.03
CA ILE A 154 13.85 7.95 -5.64
C ILE A 154 13.80 6.65 -4.83
N SER A 155 13.36 5.56 -5.43
CA SER A 155 13.33 4.25 -4.79
C SER A 155 14.74 3.77 -4.44
N TYR A 156 15.74 4.04 -5.29
CA TYR A 156 17.15 3.78 -4.97
C TYR A 156 17.65 4.57 -3.76
N VAL A 157 17.33 5.86 -3.67
CA VAL A 157 17.70 6.70 -2.50
C VAL A 157 17.03 6.17 -1.23
N THR A 158 15.74 5.87 -1.31
CA THR A 158 14.94 5.36 -0.20
C THR A 158 15.47 4.00 0.28
N LEU A 159 15.86 3.12 -0.66
CA LEU A 159 16.46 1.83 -0.36
C LEU A 159 17.78 2.00 0.38
N ALA A 160 18.65 2.86 -0.13
CA ALA A 160 19.94 3.13 0.49
C ALA A 160 19.80 3.64 1.93
N GLY A 161 18.87 4.57 2.18
CA GLY A 161 18.60 5.11 3.52
C GLY A 161 18.01 4.08 4.47
N THR A 162 17.04 3.29 3.99
CA THR A 162 16.38 2.23 4.78
C THR A 162 17.39 1.18 5.21
N VAL A 163 18.20 0.69 4.27
CA VAL A 163 19.21 -0.34 4.54
C VAL A 163 20.29 0.20 5.48
N TYR A 164 20.73 1.45 5.29
CA TYR A 164 21.67 2.10 6.21
C TYR A 164 21.15 2.07 7.65
N ASN A 165 19.86 2.40 7.85
CA ASN A 165 19.24 2.40 9.17
C ASN A 165 19.23 1.00 9.79
N VAL A 166 18.90 -0.03 9.01
CA VAL A 166 18.88 -1.42 9.47
C VAL A 166 20.27 -1.90 9.84
N ILE A 167 21.29 -1.63 9.02
CA ILE A 167 22.70 -1.96 9.32
C ILE A 167 23.15 -1.27 10.61
N LYS A 168 22.77 -0.01 10.83
CA LYS A 168 23.14 0.75 12.02
C LYS A 168 22.44 0.25 13.29
N LYS A 169 21.18 -0.20 13.18
CA LYS A 169 20.37 -0.69 14.31
C LYS A 169 20.66 -2.13 14.69
N LYS A 170 20.91 -3.02 13.73
CA LYS A 170 21.06 -4.46 13.99
C LYS A 170 22.53 -4.84 14.25
N HIS A 171 22.83 -5.18 15.50
CA HIS A 171 24.08 -5.84 15.86
C HIS A 171 23.96 -7.35 15.64
N HIS A 172 24.54 -7.83 14.53
CA HIS A 172 24.88 -9.23 14.23
C HIS A 172 23.73 -10.26 14.11
N GLY A 173 23.52 -10.79 12.91
CA GLY A 173 22.93 -12.12 12.70
C GLY A 173 21.76 -12.19 11.72
N ASP A 174 20.91 -11.16 11.67
CA ASP A 174 19.71 -11.18 10.82
C ASP A 174 20.01 -10.77 9.39
N THR A 175 19.43 -11.50 8.42
CA THR A 175 19.55 -11.16 7.00
C THR A 175 18.76 -9.88 6.71
N LEU A 176 19.41 -8.87 6.11
CA LEU A 176 18.75 -7.63 5.67
C LEU A 176 17.49 -7.89 4.84
N SER A 177 17.51 -8.97 4.05
CA SER A 177 16.40 -9.38 3.19
C SER A 177 15.17 -9.88 3.94
N SER A 178 15.28 -10.20 5.24
CA SER A 178 14.12 -10.54 6.08
C SER A 178 13.48 -9.31 6.72
N ASP A 179 14.15 -8.15 6.67
CA ASP A 179 13.67 -6.93 7.26
C ASP A 179 12.46 -6.39 6.48
N ARG A 180 11.36 -6.12 7.20
CA ARG A 180 10.08 -5.73 6.60
C ARG A 180 10.22 -4.46 5.77
N ASP A 181 10.94 -3.46 6.28
CA ASP A 181 11.08 -2.17 5.60
C ASP A 181 11.93 -2.30 4.33
N VAL A 182 12.99 -3.12 4.37
CA VAL A 182 13.82 -3.41 3.21
C VAL A 182 13.03 -4.17 2.14
N LYS A 183 12.27 -5.20 2.54
CA LYS A 183 11.40 -5.95 1.62
C LYS A 183 10.40 -5.02 0.94
N GLN A 184 9.75 -4.15 1.71
CA GLN A 184 8.78 -3.20 1.18
C GLN A 184 9.41 -2.28 0.12
N VAL A 185 10.56 -1.67 0.42
CA VAL A 185 11.22 -0.76 -0.54
C VAL A 185 11.74 -1.51 -1.78
N LEU A 186 12.22 -2.75 -1.63
CA LEU A 186 12.58 -3.58 -2.78
C LEU A 186 11.36 -3.92 -3.65
N SER A 187 10.21 -4.20 -3.05
CA SER A 187 8.96 -4.40 -3.77
C SER A 187 8.52 -3.11 -4.49
N GLU A 188 8.56 -1.96 -3.83
CA GLU A 188 8.26 -0.65 -4.43
C GLU A 188 9.18 -0.36 -5.64
N LEU A 189 10.49 -0.62 -5.50
CA LEU A 189 11.45 -0.49 -6.59
C LEU A 189 11.13 -1.46 -7.74
N HIS A 190 10.75 -2.70 -7.43
CA HIS A 190 10.34 -3.68 -8.43
C HIS A 190 9.10 -3.21 -9.21
N TRP A 191 8.08 -2.71 -8.52
CA TRP A 191 6.86 -2.18 -9.15
C TRP A 191 7.16 -0.95 -10.01
N ALA A 192 8.02 -0.04 -9.54
CA ALA A 192 8.44 1.12 -10.30
C ALA A 192 9.18 0.73 -11.60
N ILE A 193 10.07 -0.27 -11.54
CA ILE A 193 10.76 -0.79 -12.73
C ILE A 193 9.79 -1.50 -13.69
N ASN A 194 8.84 -2.28 -13.17
CA ASN A 194 7.82 -2.91 -14.00
C ASN A 194 6.95 -1.87 -14.72
N THR A 195 6.66 -0.75 -14.05
CA THR A 195 5.91 0.38 -14.63
C THR A 195 6.63 0.97 -15.85
N LEU A 196 7.97 0.97 -15.88
CA LEU A 196 8.74 1.46 -17.03
C LEU A 196 8.48 0.71 -18.34
N GLN A 197 8.01 -0.53 -18.27
CA GLN A 197 7.67 -1.34 -19.46
C GLN A 197 6.50 -0.76 -20.25
N TRP A 198 5.70 0.07 -19.59
CA TRP A 198 4.50 0.68 -20.11
C TRP A 198 4.73 2.14 -20.54
N VAL A 199 5.98 2.61 -20.55
CA VAL A 199 6.35 3.98 -20.95
C VAL A 199 6.93 3.97 -22.37
N GLY A 200 6.60 4.98 -23.18
CA GLY A 200 6.97 5.02 -24.61
C GLY A 200 6.32 6.16 -25.39
N GLU A 201 6.70 6.34 -26.66
CA GLU A 201 6.27 7.50 -27.47
C GLU A 201 4.83 7.44 -27.96
N CYS A 202 4.27 6.25 -28.13
CA CYS A 202 2.88 6.09 -28.56
C CYS A 202 2.17 5.01 -27.74
N PHE A 203 0.88 5.25 -27.48
CA PHE A 203 0.01 4.37 -26.69
C PHE A 203 0.06 2.90 -27.17
N HIS A 204 -0.05 2.66 -28.47
CA HIS A 204 0.00 1.30 -29.02
C HIS A 204 1.35 0.61 -28.77
N GLY A 205 2.46 1.35 -28.91
CA GLY A 205 3.81 0.83 -28.67
C GLY A 205 4.06 0.52 -27.19
N GLN A 206 3.57 1.37 -26.28
CA GLN A 206 3.59 1.14 -24.84
C GLN A 206 2.83 -0.14 -24.48
N MET A 207 1.58 -0.23 -24.95
CA MET A 207 0.68 -1.34 -24.68
C MET A 207 1.23 -2.66 -25.20
N LYS A 208 1.72 -2.68 -26.45
CA LYS A 208 2.32 -3.87 -27.05
C LYS A 208 3.53 -4.34 -26.24
N ARG A 209 4.46 -3.45 -25.91
CA ARG A 209 5.70 -3.78 -25.19
C ARG A 209 5.43 -4.31 -23.78
N GLY A 210 4.63 -3.57 -22.99
CA GLY A 210 4.27 -3.98 -21.64
C GLY A 210 3.53 -5.31 -21.62
N TRP A 211 2.61 -5.51 -22.57
CA TRP A 211 1.86 -6.76 -22.67
C TRP A 211 2.71 -7.95 -23.12
N GLU A 212 3.56 -7.79 -24.15
CA GLU A 212 4.48 -8.85 -24.61
C GLU A 212 5.46 -9.28 -23.52
N HIS A 213 5.98 -8.33 -22.74
CA HIS A 213 6.81 -8.64 -21.59
C HIS A 213 6.02 -9.45 -20.55
N THR A 214 4.82 -9.00 -20.20
CA THR A 214 3.95 -9.68 -19.25
C THR A 214 3.63 -11.11 -19.69
N LEU A 215 3.33 -11.32 -20.98
CA LEU A 215 3.08 -12.65 -21.54
C LEU A 215 4.31 -13.55 -21.46
N THR A 216 5.49 -13.01 -21.73
CA THR A 216 6.75 -13.75 -21.63
C THR A 216 7.03 -14.19 -20.19
N GLU A 217 6.84 -13.28 -19.23
CA GLU A 217 6.96 -13.59 -17.81
C GLU A 217 5.93 -14.64 -17.38
N TYR A 218 4.66 -14.45 -17.75
CA TYR A 218 3.59 -15.39 -17.44
C TYR A 218 3.87 -16.79 -18.00
N ALA A 219 4.31 -16.90 -19.26
CA ALA A 219 4.68 -18.16 -19.90
C ALA A 219 5.77 -18.90 -19.09
N SER A 220 6.81 -18.17 -18.66
CA SER A 220 7.86 -18.70 -17.79
C SER A 220 7.31 -19.21 -16.46
N LEU A 221 6.40 -18.47 -15.82
CA LEU A 221 5.78 -18.88 -14.55
C LEU A 221 4.96 -20.16 -14.68
N VAL A 222 4.19 -20.30 -15.77
CA VAL A 222 3.36 -21.48 -16.00
C VAL A 222 4.06 -22.59 -16.79
N GLY A 223 5.35 -22.44 -17.11
CA GLY A 223 6.12 -23.43 -17.86
C GLY A 223 5.58 -23.72 -19.25
N LEU A 224 5.05 -22.70 -19.93
CA LEU A 224 4.56 -22.77 -21.31
C LEU A 224 5.52 -22.06 -22.25
N ASP A 225 5.56 -22.51 -23.50
CA ASP A 225 6.28 -21.82 -24.58
C ASP A 225 5.40 -20.70 -25.14
N VAL A 226 5.95 -19.48 -25.23
CA VAL A 226 5.29 -18.31 -25.83
C VAL A 226 4.94 -18.55 -27.29
N GLN A 227 5.67 -19.44 -27.99
CA GLN A 227 5.42 -19.82 -29.38
C GLN A 227 4.38 -20.93 -29.54
N SER A 228 3.83 -21.46 -28.44
CA SER A 228 2.81 -22.50 -28.53
C SER A 228 1.54 -21.96 -29.20
N PRO A 229 0.92 -22.69 -30.15
CA PRO A 229 -0.32 -22.22 -30.80
C PRO A 229 -1.50 -22.11 -29.84
N ASN A 230 -1.40 -22.74 -28.66
CA ASN A 230 -2.40 -22.70 -27.60
C ASN A 230 -2.08 -21.65 -26.52
N PHE A 231 -1.01 -20.87 -26.69
CA PHE A 231 -0.59 -19.82 -25.78
C PHE A 231 -0.75 -18.43 -26.43
N PRO A 232 -1.25 -17.43 -25.67
CA PRO A 232 -1.93 -17.57 -24.39
C PRO A 232 -3.31 -18.23 -24.55
N ARG A 233 -3.75 -18.98 -23.53
CA ARG A 233 -5.12 -19.50 -23.49
C ARG A 233 -6.10 -18.32 -23.41
N LYS A 234 -7.18 -18.36 -24.21
CA LYS A 234 -8.19 -17.31 -24.26
C LYS A 234 -9.54 -17.85 -23.79
N VAL A 235 -10.25 -17.06 -22.99
CA VAL A 235 -11.63 -17.31 -22.56
C VAL A 235 -12.38 -16.00 -22.74
N THR A 236 -13.35 -15.96 -23.65
CA THR A 236 -13.89 -14.69 -24.17
C THR A 236 -14.96 -14.05 -23.30
N SER A 237 -15.56 -14.81 -22.37
CA SER A 237 -16.65 -14.33 -21.53
C SER A 237 -16.69 -15.01 -20.16
N ALA A 238 -17.38 -14.39 -19.21
CA ALA A 238 -17.66 -15.00 -17.91
C ALA A 238 -18.47 -16.30 -18.04
N VAL A 239 -19.42 -16.35 -18.99
CA VAL A 239 -20.22 -17.55 -19.28
C VAL A 239 -19.33 -18.70 -19.77
N GLU A 240 -18.43 -18.41 -20.71
CA GLU A 240 -17.48 -19.41 -21.19
C GLU A 240 -16.55 -19.90 -20.07
N LEU A 241 -16.07 -18.98 -19.22
CA LEU A 241 -15.27 -19.34 -18.05
C LEU A 241 -16.04 -20.31 -17.14
N GLN A 242 -17.31 -20.02 -16.82
CA GLN A 242 -18.13 -20.89 -16.00
C GLN A 242 -18.36 -22.27 -16.63
N ALA A 243 -18.63 -22.32 -17.94
CA ALA A 243 -18.79 -23.57 -18.66
C ALA A 243 -17.51 -24.42 -18.61
N GLN A 244 -16.35 -23.81 -18.83
CA GLN A 244 -15.06 -24.53 -18.73
C GLN A 244 -14.76 -24.98 -17.29
N LEU A 245 -15.11 -24.18 -16.27
CA LEU A 245 -14.97 -24.58 -14.86
C LEU A 245 -15.87 -25.75 -14.48
N GLN A 246 -17.08 -25.83 -15.03
CA GLN A 246 -17.97 -26.99 -14.84
C GLN A 246 -17.37 -28.24 -15.51
N ALA A 247 -16.77 -28.09 -16.70
CA ALA A 247 -16.16 -29.19 -17.43
C ALA A 247 -14.93 -29.82 -16.73
N LEU A 248 -14.31 -29.12 -15.76
CA LEU A 248 -13.20 -29.67 -14.96
C LEU A 248 -13.60 -30.80 -14.02
N GLY A 249 -14.91 -31.05 -13.81
CA GLY A 249 -15.39 -32.23 -13.10
C GLY A 249 -15.05 -32.27 -11.60
N PHE A 250 -14.87 -31.11 -10.96
CA PHE A 250 -14.65 -31.05 -9.51
C PHE A 250 -15.87 -31.59 -8.76
N LYS A 251 -15.62 -32.34 -7.69
CA LYS A 251 -16.67 -32.80 -6.77
C LYS A 251 -17.36 -31.58 -6.14
N GLU A 252 -18.68 -31.50 -6.27
CA GLU A 252 -19.46 -30.42 -5.68
C GLU A 252 -19.21 -30.29 -4.17
N SER A 253 -18.91 -29.07 -3.76
CA SER A 253 -18.64 -28.68 -2.38
C SER A 253 -18.90 -27.18 -2.24
N ALA A 254 -19.13 -26.70 -1.01
CA ALA A 254 -19.30 -25.27 -0.75
C ALA A 254 -18.14 -24.43 -1.31
N THR A 255 -16.91 -24.92 -1.21
CA THR A 255 -15.70 -24.27 -1.74
C THR A 255 -15.70 -24.19 -3.28
N VAL A 256 -16.14 -25.24 -3.97
CA VAL A 256 -16.24 -25.21 -5.45
C VAL A 256 -17.32 -24.23 -5.92
N VAL A 257 -18.45 -24.17 -5.21
CA VAL A 257 -19.51 -23.19 -5.47
C VAL A 257 -19.00 -21.77 -5.26
N GLN A 258 -18.29 -21.53 -4.15
CA GLN A 258 -17.67 -20.24 -3.84
C GLN A 258 -16.62 -19.85 -4.90
N LEU A 259 -15.74 -20.77 -5.31
CA LEU A 259 -14.76 -20.53 -6.37
C LEU A 259 -15.45 -20.09 -7.66
N ARG A 260 -16.51 -20.78 -8.08
CA ARG A 260 -17.25 -20.44 -9.30
C ARG A 260 -17.89 -19.07 -9.19
N ALA A 261 -18.50 -18.73 -8.06
CA ALA A 261 -19.08 -17.41 -7.81
C ALA A 261 -18.02 -16.30 -7.89
N ASN A 262 -16.90 -16.47 -7.18
CA ASN A 262 -15.78 -15.52 -7.18
C ASN A 262 -15.18 -15.36 -8.58
N ALA A 263 -14.99 -16.46 -9.32
CA ALA A 263 -14.46 -16.43 -10.68
C ALA A 263 -15.40 -15.74 -11.67
N ARG A 264 -16.73 -15.94 -11.52
CA ARG A 264 -17.72 -15.23 -12.33
C ARG A 264 -17.62 -13.74 -12.09
N GLU A 265 -17.67 -13.32 -10.83
CA GLU A 265 -17.64 -11.91 -10.49
C GLU A 265 -16.35 -11.23 -10.94
N LEU A 266 -15.21 -11.88 -10.74
CA LEU A 266 -13.94 -11.38 -11.22
C LEU A 266 -13.92 -11.21 -12.74
N ALA A 267 -14.50 -12.17 -13.46
CA ALA A 267 -14.60 -12.09 -14.92
C ALA A 267 -15.46 -10.91 -15.37
N GLU A 268 -16.61 -10.68 -14.73
CA GLU A 268 -17.46 -9.53 -15.01
C GLU A 268 -16.72 -8.21 -14.71
N LEU A 269 -15.96 -8.13 -13.61
CA LEU A 269 -15.15 -6.94 -13.30
C LEU A 269 -14.09 -6.69 -14.38
N ILE A 270 -13.36 -7.71 -14.81
CA ILE A 270 -12.33 -7.57 -15.86
C ILE A 270 -12.95 -7.12 -17.18
N ILE A 271 -14.07 -7.73 -17.59
CA ILE A 271 -14.77 -7.43 -18.85
C ILE A 271 -15.40 -6.04 -18.81
N SER A 272 -16.02 -5.64 -17.70
CA SER A 272 -16.63 -4.32 -17.52
C SER A 272 -15.63 -3.16 -17.54
N ARG A 273 -14.32 -3.47 -17.49
CA ARG A 273 -13.20 -2.54 -17.55
C ARG A 273 -12.37 -2.78 -18.81
N ARG A 274 -13.02 -3.05 -19.94
CA ARG A 274 -12.36 -3.27 -21.23
C ARG A 274 -11.57 -2.03 -21.65
N ILE A 275 -10.39 -2.27 -22.21
CA ILE A 275 -9.56 -1.22 -22.79
C ILE A 275 -9.97 -1.08 -24.26
N HIS A 276 -10.50 0.08 -24.64
CA HIS A 276 -10.87 0.37 -26.02
C HIS A 276 -9.65 0.83 -26.84
N GLY A 277 -9.69 0.69 -28.17
CA GLY A 277 -8.64 1.18 -29.07
C GLY A 277 -7.41 0.28 -29.25
N LEU A 278 -7.43 -0.96 -28.74
CA LEU A 278 -6.38 -1.96 -28.94
C LEU A 278 -6.87 -3.13 -29.79
N GLU A 279 -7.20 -2.85 -31.05
CA GLU A 279 -7.58 -3.89 -32.01
C GLU A 279 -6.45 -4.93 -32.11
N GLY A 280 -6.77 -6.20 -31.83
CA GLY A 280 -5.83 -7.32 -31.92
C GLY A 280 -5.07 -7.69 -30.64
N VAL A 281 -5.22 -6.95 -29.53
CA VAL A 281 -4.62 -7.33 -28.24
C VAL A 281 -5.70 -7.92 -27.32
N ASP A 282 -5.76 -9.25 -27.25
CA ASP A 282 -6.74 -9.98 -26.44
C ASP A 282 -6.41 -9.97 -24.95
N ILE A 283 -6.37 -8.80 -24.31
CA ILE A 283 -6.00 -8.66 -22.89
C ILE A 283 -7.00 -9.42 -22.00
N ASP A 284 -8.29 -9.07 -22.07
CA ASP A 284 -9.31 -9.65 -21.20
C ASP A 284 -9.41 -11.17 -21.37
N PRO A 285 -9.50 -11.70 -22.60
CA PRO A 285 -9.61 -13.14 -22.78
C PRO A 285 -8.42 -13.92 -22.24
N VAL A 286 -7.22 -13.34 -22.31
CA VAL A 286 -6.00 -13.96 -21.79
C VAL A 286 -5.97 -13.97 -20.27
N VAL A 287 -6.38 -12.87 -19.61
CA VAL A 287 -6.47 -12.85 -18.15
C VAL A 287 -7.46 -13.92 -17.66
N LEU A 288 -8.63 -14.05 -18.31
CA LEU A 288 -9.61 -15.09 -17.97
C LEU A 288 -9.07 -16.51 -18.23
N GLY A 289 -8.35 -16.72 -19.34
CA GLY A 289 -7.69 -18.00 -19.62
C GLY A 289 -6.58 -18.34 -18.62
N ALA A 290 -5.93 -17.35 -18.03
CA ALA A 290 -4.94 -17.55 -16.99
C ALA A 290 -5.55 -17.96 -15.65
N PHE A 291 -6.70 -17.40 -15.27
CA PHE A 291 -7.48 -17.91 -14.13
C PHE A 291 -7.83 -19.38 -14.27
N LEU A 292 -8.21 -19.80 -15.48
CA LEU A 292 -8.50 -21.20 -15.74
C LEU A 292 -7.25 -22.08 -15.61
N THR A 293 -6.09 -21.59 -16.10
CA THR A 293 -4.79 -22.26 -15.91
C THR A 293 -4.42 -22.42 -14.44
N LEU A 294 -4.69 -21.41 -13.60
CA LEU A 294 -4.51 -21.45 -12.15
C LEU A 294 -5.42 -22.53 -11.52
N ILE A 295 -6.69 -22.57 -11.92
CA ILE A 295 -7.66 -23.53 -11.38
C ILE A 295 -7.29 -24.97 -11.78
N GLU A 296 -6.83 -25.21 -13.00
CA GLU A 296 -6.32 -26.51 -13.42
C GLU A 296 -5.07 -26.94 -12.64
N ALA A 297 -4.23 -25.98 -12.21
CA ALA A 297 -3.07 -26.27 -11.36
C ALA A 297 -3.46 -26.87 -9.99
N SER A 298 -4.69 -26.69 -9.53
CA SER A 298 -5.22 -27.34 -8.31
C SER A 298 -5.30 -28.87 -8.42
N ARG A 299 -5.41 -29.40 -9.65
CA ARG A 299 -5.68 -30.81 -9.95
C ARG A 299 -6.89 -31.37 -9.18
N GLY A 300 -7.90 -30.52 -8.94
CA GLY A 300 -9.15 -30.89 -8.25
C GLY A 300 -9.01 -31.17 -6.76
N LYS A 301 -7.89 -30.80 -6.13
CA LYS A 301 -7.68 -30.98 -4.69
C LYS A 301 -8.43 -29.90 -3.92
N ALA A 302 -9.25 -30.31 -2.96
CA ALA A 302 -10.09 -29.41 -2.16
C ALA A 302 -9.29 -28.25 -1.50
N THR A 303 -8.13 -28.53 -0.90
CA THR A 303 -7.29 -27.49 -0.27
C THR A 303 -6.75 -26.48 -1.28
N ALA A 304 -6.34 -26.93 -2.46
CA ALA A 304 -5.87 -26.04 -3.51
C ALA A 304 -7.02 -25.21 -4.09
N VAL A 305 -8.20 -25.82 -4.27
CA VAL A 305 -9.42 -25.13 -4.69
C VAL A 305 -9.82 -24.04 -3.69
N ALA A 306 -9.69 -24.30 -2.38
CA ALA A 306 -9.93 -23.30 -1.33
C ALA A 306 -8.96 -22.12 -1.43
N LEU A 307 -7.65 -22.39 -1.52
CA LEU A 307 -6.63 -21.35 -1.69
C LEU A 307 -6.88 -20.47 -2.91
N ILE A 308 -7.33 -21.07 -4.03
CA ILE A 308 -7.67 -20.31 -5.23
C ILE A 308 -8.94 -19.50 -5.01
N ALA A 309 -9.98 -20.05 -4.36
CA ALA A 309 -11.20 -19.32 -4.07
C ALA A 309 -10.92 -18.06 -3.24
N ASP A 310 -10.05 -18.17 -2.24
CA ASP A 310 -9.61 -17.05 -1.39
C ASP A 310 -8.78 -16.02 -2.18
N LEU A 311 -7.82 -16.49 -2.99
CA LEU A 311 -7.04 -15.63 -3.86
C LEU A 311 -7.91 -14.85 -4.85
N THR A 312 -8.86 -15.53 -5.50
CA THR A 312 -9.82 -14.91 -6.42
C THR A 312 -10.68 -13.88 -5.71
N ALA A 313 -11.22 -14.19 -4.52
CA ALA A 313 -11.99 -13.23 -3.72
C ALA A 313 -11.18 -11.97 -3.38
N GLY A 314 -9.92 -12.16 -3.04
CA GLY A 314 -8.97 -11.08 -2.78
C GLY A 314 -8.78 -10.15 -3.96
N ILE A 315 -8.39 -10.71 -5.11
CA ILE A 315 -8.23 -9.95 -6.36
C ILE A 315 -9.52 -9.20 -6.70
N THR A 316 -10.68 -9.86 -6.63
CA THR A 316 -11.99 -9.23 -6.88
C THR A 316 -12.18 -8.02 -5.97
N THR A 317 -11.88 -8.16 -4.68
CA THR A 317 -12.07 -7.07 -3.70
C THR A 317 -11.10 -5.91 -3.92
N ILE A 318 -9.87 -6.16 -4.37
CA ILE A 318 -8.95 -5.10 -4.83
C ILE A 318 -9.56 -4.38 -6.03
N LEU A 319 -9.95 -5.12 -7.07
CA LEU A 319 -10.46 -4.53 -8.32
C LEU A 319 -11.78 -3.77 -8.16
N ARG A 320 -12.64 -4.14 -7.19
CA ARG A 320 -13.88 -3.39 -6.91
C ARG A 320 -13.64 -1.93 -6.52
N ARG A 321 -12.43 -1.59 -6.05
CA ARG A 321 -12.07 -0.20 -5.71
C ARG A 321 -11.83 0.68 -6.93
N LEU A 322 -11.67 0.08 -8.12
CA LEU A 322 -11.50 0.86 -9.33
C LEU A 322 -12.77 1.65 -9.64
N PRO A 323 -12.64 2.96 -9.92
CA PRO A 323 -13.78 3.76 -10.32
C PRO A 323 -14.42 3.20 -11.60
N PRO A 324 -15.71 3.50 -11.85
CA PRO A 324 -16.32 3.24 -13.14
C PRO A 324 -15.58 4.07 -14.18
N ILE A 325 -15.23 3.45 -15.29
CA ILE A 325 -14.47 4.11 -16.34
C ILE A 325 -15.48 4.58 -17.37
N ALA A 326 -15.49 5.89 -17.63
CA ALA A 326 -16.28 6.44 -18.74
C ALA A 326 -15.77 5.86 -20.07
N GLN A 327 -16.68 5.63 -21.03
CA GLN A 327 -16.41 4.86 -22.26
C GLN A 327 -15.25 5.38 -23.13
N GLU A 328 -14.82 6.63 -22.94
CA GLU A 328 -13.66 7.22 -23.61
C GLU A 328 -12.47 7.29 -22.64
N SER A 329 -11.90 6.13 -22.33
CA SER A 329 -10.69 6.10 -21.49
C SER A 329 -9.52 6.69 -22.27
N GLU A 330 -8.96 7.79 -21.78
CA GLU A 330 -7.71 8.33 -22.31
C GLU A 330 -6.55 7.31 -22.23
N SER A 331 -5.52 7.54 -23.04
CA SER A 331 -4.34 6.68 -23.16
C SER A 331 -3.70 6.31 -21.81
N SER A 332 -3.68 7.22 -20.82
CA SER A 332 -3.08 7.00 -19.49
C SER A 332 -3.90 6.05 -18.60
N ALA A 333 -5.22 6.23 -18.60
CA ALA A 333 -6.18 5.35 -17.92
C ALA A 333 -6.13 3.94 -18.49
N ALA A 334 -6.05 3.83 -19.82
CA ALA A 334 -5.93 2.55 -20.51
C ALA A 334 -4.62 1.81 -20.17
N VAL A 335 -3.50 2.53 -20.09
CA VAL A 335 -2.21 1.96 -19.64
C VAL A 335 -2.29 1.47 -18.20
N THR A 336 -2.90 2.24 -17.30
CA THR A 336 -3.06 1.83 -15.89
C THR A 336 -3.91 0.57 -15.78
N LEU A 337 -5.01 0.46 -16.53
CA LEU A 337 -5.81 -0.76 -16.59
C LEU A 337 -5.04 -1.95 -17.13
N ALA A 338 -4.18 -1.73 -18.12
CA ALA A 338 -3.35 -2.78 -18.67
C ALA A 338 -2.35 -3.30 -17.64
N GLN A 339 -1.74 -2.41 -16.86
CA GLN A 339 -0.86 -2.76 -15.74
C GLN A 339 -1.59 -3.56 -14.66
N ILE A 340 -2.83 -3.18 -14.34
CA ILE A 340 -3.69 -3.90 -13.39
C ILE A 340 -3.99 -5.32 -13.91
N LYS A 341 -4.34 -5.46 -15.19
CA LYS A 341 -4.59 -6.75 -15.84
C LYS A 341 -3.33 -7.60 -15.95
N ALA A 342 -2.18 -6.98 -16.23
CA ALA A 342 -0.88 -7.63 -16.23
C ALA A 342 -0.47 -8.12 -14.84
N SER A 343 -0.73 -7.34 -13.79
CA SER A 343 -0.51 -7.75 -12.40
C SER A 343 -1.41 -8.92 -12.02
N THR A 344 -2.68 -8.88 -12.42
CA THR A 344 -3.60 -10.00 -12.24
C THR A 344 -3.08 -11.28 -12.93
N LEU A 345 -2.58 -11.15 -14.17
CA LEU A 345 -1.97 -12.26 -14.90
C LEU A 345 -0.75 -12.84 -14.16
N ARG A 346 0.14 -12.00 -13.64
CA ARG A 346 1.31 -12.43 -12.84
C ARG A 346 0.91 -13.13 -11.54
N ILE A 347 -0.11 -12.62 -10.83
CA ILE A 347 -0.66 -13.28 -9.63
C ILE A 347 -1.14 -14.70 -9.98
N THR A 348 -1.87 -14.86 -11.08
CA THR A 348 -2.33 -16.20 -11.50
C THR A 348 -1.17 -17.12 -11.88
N GLY A 349 -0.14 -16.60 -12.55
CA GLY A 349 1.08 -17.34 -12.90
C GLY A 349 1.85 -17.81 -11.67
N GLU A 350 2.13 -16.92 -10.71
CA GLU A 350 2.82 -17.26 -9.46
C GLU A 350 1.99 -18.22 -8.60
N GLY A 351 0.67 -18.03 -8.53
CA GLY A 351 -0.23 -18.97 -7.87
C GLY A 351 -0.16 -20.37 -8.48
N ALA A 352 -0.20 -20.47 -9.82
CA ALA A 352 -0.13 -21.74 -10.54
C ALA A 352 1.23 -22.42 -10.34
N LYS A 353 2.33 -21.67 -10.43
CA LYS A 353 3.68 -22.14 -10.15
C LYS A 353 3.81 -22.69 -8.73
N THR A 354 3.27 -21.97 -7.74
CA THR A 354 3.27 -22.37 -6.32
C THR A 354 2.49 -23.66 -6.09
N LEU A 355 1.32 -23.80 -6.69
CA LEU A 355 0.52 -25.03 -6.58
C LEU A 355 1.21 -26.23 -7.23
N ARG A 356 1.96 -26.02 -8.32
CA ARG A 356 2.68 -27.08 -9.02
C ARG A 356 3.97 -27.50 -8.31
N SER A 357 4.60 -26.60 -7.55
CA SER A 357 5.86 -26.88 -6.84
C SER A 357 5.67 -27.64 -5.53
N VAL A 358 4.47 -27.61 -4.93
CA VAL A 358 4.21 -28.23 -3.62
C VAL A 358 3.59 -29.63 -3.77
N SER A 359 4.21 -30.61 -3.10
CA SER A 359 3.66 -31.97 -3.01
C SER A 359 2.45 -32.03 -2.07
N VAL A 360 1.50 -32.92 -2.38
CA VAL A 360 0.15 -32.95 -1.80
C VAL A 360 0.08 -33.00 -0.27
N PRO A 361 0.94 -33.75 0.45
CA PRO A 361 0.84 -33.86 1.91
C PRO A 361 1.17 -32.57 2.68
N TRP A 362 1.72 -31.56 2.01
CA TRP A 362 2.31 -30.37 2.65
C TRP A 362 1.57 -29.06 2.30
N MET A 363 0.42 -29.14 1.64
CA MET A 363 -0.39 -27.96 1.32
C MET A 363 -1.06 -27.40 2.57
N SER A 364 -0.48 -26.33 3.14
CA SER A 364 -1.07 -25.55 4.23
C SER A 364 -2.06 -24.52 3.70
N SER A 365 -3.06 -24.13 4.50
CA SER A 365 -3.94 -22.97 4.22
C SER A 365 -3.16 -21.65 4.09
N SER A 366 -1.94 -21.58 4.63
CA SER A 366 -1.05 -20.43 4.50
C SER A 366 -0.12 -20.48 3.27
N LEU A 367 -0.33 -21.40 2.31
CA LEU A 367 0.63 -21.60 1.22
C LEU A 367 0.86 -20.31 0.40
N PHE A 368 -0.21 -19.64 0.00
CA PHE A 368 -0.10 -18.38 -0.74
C PHE A 368 0.40 -17.23 0.15
N ALA A 369 0.04 -17.20 1.44
CA ALA A 369 0.53 -16.22 2.40
C ALA A 369 2.05 -16.32 2.63
N ARG A 370 2.63 -17.52 2.52
CA ARG A 370 4.07 -17.76 2.67
C ARG A 370 4.88 -17.54 1.39
N ASN A 371 4.23 -17.31 0.25
CA ASN A 371 4.94 -17.03 -0.99
C ASN A 371 5.20 -15.53 -1.13
N ASP A 372 6.40 -15.11 -0.77
CA ASP A 372 6.85 -13.71 -0.83
C ASP A 372 6.63 -13.05 -2.21
N LYS A 373 6.84 -13.80 -3.31
CA LYS A 373 6.70 -13.26 -4.67
C LYS A 373 5.23 -13.05 -5.04
N LEU A 374 4.37 -14.03 -4.76
CA LEU A 374 2.92 -13.92 -4.95
C LEU A 374 2.34 -12.76 -4.14
N GLN A 375 2.72 -12.67 -2.86
CA GLN A 375 2.31 -11.56 -1.99
C GLN A 375 2.80 -10.22 -2.54
N SER A 376 4.06 -10.12 -2.96
CA SER A 376 4.58 -8.89 -3.57
C SER A 376 3.82 -8.47 -4.82
N THR A 377 3.32 -9.40 -5.65
CA THR A 377 2.51 -9.06 -6.83
C THR A 377 1.06 -8.70 -6.47
N ILE A 378 0.50 -9.29 -5.41
CA ILE A 378 -0.80 -8.88 -4.84
C ILE A 378 -0.72 -7.42 -4.35
N HIS A 379 0.35 -7.08 -3.64
CA HIS A 379 0.58 -5.71 -3.18
C HIS A 379 0.80 -4.74 -4.36
N GLU A 380 1.47 -5.18 -5.44
CA GLU A 380 1.58 -4.39 -6.68
C GLU A 380 0.20 -4.07 -7.27
N LEU A 381 -0.69 -5.06 -7.33
CA LEU A 381 -2.05 -4.87 -7.81
C LEU A 381 -2.82 -3.87 -6.94
N ALA A 382 -2.75 -4.00 -5.62
CA ALA A 382 -3.37 -3.06 -4.69
C ALA A 382 -2.84 -1.64 -4.89
N TRP A 383 -1.51 -1.49 -4.96
CA TRP A 383 -0.85 -0.21 -5.20
C TRP A 383 -1.27 0.41 -6.53
N LEU A 384 -1.34 -0.36 -7.63
CA LEU A 384 -1.80 0.14 -8.93
C LEU A 384 -3.25 0.62 -8.86
N VAL A 385 -4.13 -0.13 -8.21
CA VAL A 385 -5.55 0.23 -8.09
C VAL A 385 -5.73 1.48 -7.22
N GLU A 386 -4.95 1.65 -6.16
CA GLU A 386 -4.99 2.82 -5.29
C GLU A 386 -4.46 4.09 -5.95
N ASN A 387 -3.48 3.95 -6.85
CA ASN A 387 -2.97 5.09 -7.62
C ASN A 387 -3.80 5.41 -8.87
N ALA A 388 -4.63 4.48 -9.33
CA ALA A 388 -5.44 4.68 -10.53
C ALA A 388 -6.36 5.92 -10.43
N PRO A 389 -7.04 6.23 -9.29
CA PRO A 389 -7.78 7.47 -9.10
C PRO A 389 -6.98 8.74 -9.34
N MET A 390 -5.69 8.80 -8.98
CA MET A 390 -4.88 9.99 -9.28
C MET A 390 -4.66 10.17 -10.78
N THR A 391 -4.57 9.06 -11.53
CA THR A 391 -4.51 9.08 -12.99
C THR A 391 -5.86 9.48 -13.60
N TYR A 392 -6.98 9.08 -12.99
CA TYR A 392 -8.34 9.45 -13.43
C TYR A 392 -8.75 10.88 -13.02
N ALA A 393 -8.26 11.38 -11.88
CA ALA A 393 -8.64 12.66 -11.29
C ALA A 393 -7.89 13.86 -11.88
N ALA A 394 -6.89 13.64 -12.75
CA ALA A 394 -6.28 14.71 -13.54
C ALA A 394 -7.29 15.43 -14.47
N GLN A 395 -8.56 15.01 -14.52
CA GLN A 395 -9.56 15.50 -15.47
C GLN A 395 -10.97 15.75 -14.91
N GLY A 396 -11.14 15.89 -13.60
CA GLY A 396 -12.44 16.27 -13.03
C GLY A 396 -12.32 17.16 -11.80
N GLU A 397 -12.86 18.38 -11.87
CA GLU A 397 -12.90 19.37 -10.78
C GLU A 397 -13.60 18.86 -9.50
N TYR A 398 -14.41 17.80 -9.60
CA TYR A 398 -15.22 17.29 -8.48
C TYR A 398 -14.51 16.27 -7.58
N TYR A 399 -13.61 15.41 -8.11
CA TYR A 399 -12.90 14.40 -7.30
C TYR A 399 -11.72 14.99 -6.52
N THR A 400 -11.08 16.01 -7.09
CA THR A 400 -9.98 16.75 -6.47
C THR A 400 -10.47 17.57 -5.26
N ALA A 401 -11.67 18.17 -5.36
CA ALA A 401 -12.29 18.93 -4.26
C ALA A 401 -12.63 18.06 -3.03
N SER A 402 -13.15 16.84 -3.25
CA SER A 402 -13.48 15.91 -2.16
C SER A 402 -12.20 15.38 -1.49
N THR A 403 -11.19 15.00 -2.27
CA THR A 403 -9.89 14.53 -1.74
C THR A 403 -9.13 15.64 -1.01
N SER A 404 -9.16 16.88 -1.51
CA SER A 404 -8.52 18.02 -0.84
C SER A 404 -9.23 18.41 0.45
N ARG A 405 -10.57 18.38 0.45
CA ARG A 405 -11.39 18.64 1.64
C ARG A 405 -11.15 17.58 2.73
N PHE A 406 -11.03 16.32 2.33
CA PHE A 406 -10.69 15.24 3.26
C PHE A 406 -9.32 15.46 3.91
N ALA A 407 -8.28 15.74 3.11
CA ALA A 407 -6.95 16.03 3.62
C ALA A 407 -6.97 17.20 4.62
N ASP A 408 -7.75 18.24 4.33
CA ASP A 408 -7.92 19.39 5.23
C ASP A 408 -8.63 19.04 6.54
N ILE A 409 -9.71 18.25 6.49
CA ILE A 409 -10.45 17.79 7.69
C ILE A 409 -9.51 16.96 8.57
N TRP A 410 -8.78 16.03 7.95
CA TRP A 410 -7.90 15.10 8.65
C TRP A 410 -6.68 15.81 9.26
N GLU A 411 -6.05 16.72 8.51
CA GLU A 411 -4.95 17.53 9.02
C GLU A 411 -5.39 18.40 10.21
N LYS A 412 -6.59 18.99 10.14
CA LYS A 412 -7.17 19.75 11.26
C LYS A 412 -7.40 18.86 12.48
N ALA A 413 -7.89 17.63 12.30
CA ALA A 413 -8.11 16.68 13.39
C ALA A 413 -6.79 16.27 14.06
N ILE A 414 -5.76 15.96 13.28
CA ILE A 414 -4.41 15.64 13.78
C ILE A 414 -3.84 16.83 14.56
N ARG A 415 -3.89 18.05 14.01
CA ARG A 415 -3.41 19.26 14.70
C ARG A 415 -4.11 19.48 16.04
N ARG A 416 -5.43 19.25 16.10
CA ARG A 416 -6.21 19.36 17.34
C ARG A 416 -5.85 18.27 18.36
N TYR A 417 -5.66 17.03 17.90
CA TYR A 417 -5.19 15.94 18.76
C TYR A 417 -3.83 16.28 19.37
N THR A 418 -2.87 16.69 18.54
CA THR A 418 -1.51 17.04 18.97
C THR A 418 -1.53 18.23 19.94
N ALA A 419 -2.34 19.26 19.67
CA ALA A 419 -2.49 20.41 20.56
C ALA A 419 -3.08 20.01 21.94
N SER A 420 -3.98 19.03 21.95
CA SER A 420 -4.64 18.57 23.18
C SER A 420 -3.74 17.68 24.04
N THR A 421 -3.00 16.78 23.39
CA THR A 421 -2.21 15.73 24.05
C THR A 421 -0.74 16.06 24.23
N GLY A 422 -0.20 16.97 23.42
CA GLY A 422 1.24 17.16 23.26
C GLY A 422 1.95 16.02 22.51
N VAL A 423 1.19 15.05 21.96
CA VAL A 423 1.73 13.88 21.27
C VAL A 423 1.51 14.01 19.78
N ASP A 424 2.58 13.95 18.99
CA ASP A 424 2.49 13.83 17.53
C ASP A 424 2.13 12.39 17.16
N ILE A 425 0.83 12.17 17.01
CA ILE A 425 0.24 10.88 16.61
C ILE A 425 0.70 10.41 15.23
N SER A 426 1.06 11.33 14.32
CA SER A 426 1.54 10.98 12.98
C SER A 426 2.94 10.38 13.03
N ALA A 427 3.82 10.97 13.84
CA ALA A 427 5.16 10.42 14.09
C ALA A 427 5.10 9.05 14.79
N TRP A 428 4.12 8.84 15.67
CA TRP A 428 3.93 7.58 16.39
C TRP A 428 3.34 6.47 15.53
N ALA A 429 2.32 6.76 14.73
CA ALA A 429 1.75 5.77 13.81
C ALA A 429 2.74 5.30 12.74
N ALA A 430 3.74 6.14 12.39
CA ALA A 430 4.84 5.75 11.52
C ALA A 430 5.86 4.81 12.20
N VAL A 431 5.92 4.78 13.54
CA VAL A 431 6.88 4.00 14.33
C VAL A 431 6.26 2.71 14.89
N GLN A 432 4.98 2.72 15.26
CA GLN A 432 4.22 1.56 15.75
C GLN A 432 3.23 1.09 14.69
N HIS A 433 3.75 0.53 13.59
CA HIS A 433 2.90 -0.04 12.56
C HIS A 433 2.40 -1.43 12.98
N ILE A 434 1.09 -1.52 13.23
CA ILE A 434 0.18 -2.69 13.08
C ILE A 434 -0.29 -3.39 14.36
N ASP A 435 0.42 -3.31 15.49
CA ASP A 435 0.03 -4.11 16.67
C ASP A 435 -0.89 -3.41 17.69
N ALA A 436 -1.29 -2.14 17.48
CA ALA A 436 -2.08 -1.38 18.46
C ALA A 436 -3.45 -2.02 18.76
N LEU A 437 -4.19 -2.48 17.75
CA LEU A 437 -5.51 -3.11 17.98
C LEU A 437 -5.38 -4.51 18.60
N THR A 438 -4.39 -5.28 18.18
CA THR A 438 -4.07 -6.60 18.77
C THR A 438 -3.59 -6.44 20.21
N SER A 439 -2.82 -5.38 20.50
CA SER A 439 -2.40 -4.97 21.85
C SER A 439 -3.61 -4.62 22.72
N ILE A 440 -4.56 -3.84 22.19
CA ILE A 440 -5.80 -3.51 22.90
C ILE A 440 -6.65 -4.76 23.17
N GLU A 441 -6.87 -5.64 22.18
CA GLU A 441 -7.63 -6.87 22.39
C GLU A 441 -6.97 -7.79 23.42
N THR A 442 -5.67 -8.03 23.27
CA THR A 442 -4.91 -8.85 24.21
C THR A 442 -4.96 -8.25 25.62
N ALA A 443 -4.96 -6.92 25.74
CA ALA A 443 -5.11 -6.23 27.01
C ALA A 443 -6.54 -6.32 27.58
N LEU A 444 -7.58 -6.32 26.74
CA LEU A 444 -8.97 -6.54 27.15
C LEU A 444 -9.20 -8.00 27.59
N GLU A 445 -8.72 -8.97 26.81
CA GLU A 445 -8.85 -10.41 27.09
C GLU A 445 -8.12 -10.84 28.36
N ASN A 446 -6.90 -10.33 28.57
CA ASN A 446 -6.13 -10.61 29.78
C ASN A 446 -6.58 -9.78 30.99
N GLY A 447 -7.63 -8.97 30.84
CA GLY A 447 -8.15 -8.10 31.88
C GLY A 447 -7.14 -7.09 32.39
N ARG A 448 -6.18 -6.66 31.56
CA ARG A 448 -5.15 -5.66 31.92
C ARG A 448 -5.80 -4.32 32.29
N TYR A 449 -6.82 -3.91 31.53
CA TYR A 449 -7.62 -2.73 31.84
C TYR A 449 -8.59 -3.07 32.97
N THR A 450 -8.13 -2.89 34.20
CA THR A 450 -8.88 -3.23 35.43
C THR A 450 -9.64 -2.05 36.00
N PHE A 451 -9.42 -0.84 35.48
CA PHE A 451 -10.09 0.40 35.91
C PHE A 451 -10.17 0.49 37.44
N GLN A 452 -9.01 0.31 38.08
CA GLN A 452 -8.71 -0.23 39.42
C GLN A 452 -9.57 0.16 40.65
N GLN A 453 -10.60 1.00 40.56
CA GLN A 453 -11.34 1.51 41.72
C GLN A 453 -12.88 1.29 41.74
N GLU A 454 -13.57 0.95 40.65
CA GLU A 454 -15.06 0.90 40.68
C GLU A 454 -15.71 -0.49 40.60
N HIS A 455 -14.96 -1.59 40.76
CA HIS A 455 -15.54 -2.95 40.73
C HIS A 455 -16.31 -3.33 39.44
N LYS A 456 -16.32 -2.50 38.38
CA LYS A 456 -16.75 -2.91 37.04
C LYS A 456 -15.68 -3.84 36.46
N LYS A 457 -16.04 -5.10 36.24
CA LYS A 457 -15.13 -6.14 35.79
C LYS A 457 -14.59 -5.80 34.40
N ALA A 458 -13.38 -6.25 34.05
CA ALA A 458 -12.81 -6.15 32.70
C ALA A 458 -13.80 -6.52 31.56
N GLU A 459 -14.78 -7.37 31.87
CA GLU A 459 -15.90 -7.74 31.00
C GLU A 459 -16.77 -6.56 30.53
N GLU A 460 -17.00 -5.53 31.35
CA GLU A 460 -17.81 -4.36 30.97
C GLU A 460 -17.06 -3.42 30.03
N ALA A 461 -15.75 -3.21 30.27
CA ALA A 461 -14.92 -2.45 29.35
C ALA A 461 -14.74 -3.17 28.01
N ALA A 462 -14.61 -4.51 28.03
CA ALA A 462 -14.58 -5.32 26.82
C ALA A 462 -15.89 -5.24 26.03
N LYS A 463 -17.06 -5.15 26.70
CA LYS A 463 -18.37 -4.97 26.03
C LYS A 463 -18.49 -3.65 25.27
N VAL A 464 -17.89 -2.59 25.80
CA VAL A 464 -18.04 -1.22 25.26
C VAL A 464 -16.93 -0.87 24.26
N VAL A 465 -15.69 -1.25 24.55
CA VAL A 465 -14.52 -0.97 23.69
C VAL A 465 -14.37 -2.03 22.59
N GLY A 466 -14.81 -3.26 22.85
CA GLY A 466 -14.72 -4.39 21.93
C GLY A 466 -15.34 -4.13 20.55
N PRO A 467 -16.56 -3.56 20.44
CA PRO A 467 -17.16 -3.21 19.16
C PRO A 467 -16.33 -2.22 18.33
N VAL A 468 -15.76 -1.19 18.98
CA VAL A 468 -14.89 -0.20 18.33
C VAL A 468 -13.61 -0.85 17.83
N VAL A 469 -12.97 -1.68 18.66
CA VAL A 469 -11.75 -2.40 18.29
C VAL A 469 -12.02 -3.37 17.15
N LYS A 470 -13.12 -4.15 17.21
CA LYS A 470 -13.54 -5.07 16.17
C LYS A 470 -13.85 -4.35 14.86
N PHE A 471 -14.51 -3.20 14.91
CA PHE A 471 -14.72 -2.35 13.76
C PHE A 471 -13.38 -1.89 13.17
N MET A 472 -12.48 -1.32 13.96
CA MET A 472 -11.19 -0.84 13.46
C MET A 472 -10.33 -1.99 12.90
N LYS A 473 -10.46 -3.20 13.44
CA LYS A 473 -9.81 -4.41 12.93
C LYS A 473 -10.34 -4.82 11.56
N THR A 474 -11.60 -4.56 11.23
CA THR A 474 -12.08 -4.72 9.83
C THR A 474 -11.45 -3.75 8.81
N PHE A 475 -10.53 -2.89 9.25
CA PHE A 475 -9.71 -2.02 8.40
C PHE A 475 -8.20 -2.16 8.68
N VAL A 476 -7.78 -3.07 9.59
CA VAL A 476 -6.41 -3.20 10.11
C VAL A 476 -5.93 -4.65 10.26
N ASP A 477 -6.81 -5.65 10.38
CA ASP A 477 -6.43 -7.03 10.74
C ASP A 477 -5.86 -7.81 9.54
N PRO A 478 -4.64 -8.38 9.63
CA PRO A 478 -3.93 -8.98 8.48
C PRO A 478 -4.40 -10.37 8.06
N ALA A 479 -5.38 -10.97 8.74
CA ALA A 479 -5.89 -12.30 8.34
C ALA A 479 -6.65 -12.26 7.00
N ALA A 480 -7.01 -11.06 6.53
CA ALA A 480 -7.55 -10.77 5.21
C ALA A 480 -6.52 -10.00 4.36
N ASP A 481 -5.34 -10.61 4.16
CA ASP A 481 -4.16 -10.10 3.43
C ASP A 481 -4.37 -9.83 1.93
N LEU A 482 -5.59 -9.50 1.51
CA LEU A 482 -5.95 -9.45 0.10
C LEU A 482 -6.97 -8.39 -0.29
N ALA A 483 -7.54 -7.61 0.62
CA ALA A 483 -8.23 -6.35 0.33
C ALA A 483 -8.99 -5.78 1.54
N GLU A 484 -8.57 -4.64 2.09
CA GLU A 484 -9.49 -3.74 2.80
C GLU A 484 -9.45 -2.29 2.28
N PRO A 485 -10.60 -1.63 2.06
CA PRO A 485 -10.64 -0.23 1.64
C PRO A 485 -9.99 0.62 2.74
N HIS A 486 -8.88 1.28 2.41
CA HIS A 486 -8.24 2.20 3.33
C HIS A 486 -9.14 3.42 3.56
N LEU A 487 -9.87 3.45 4.67
CA LEU A 487 -10.28 4.71 5.29
C LEU A 487 -8.99 5.38 5.79
N PRO A 488 -8.54 6.48 5.16
CA PRO A 488 -7.27 7.07 5.55
C PRO A 488 -7.37 7.54 7.00
N GLY A 489 -6.45 7.07 7.84
CA GLY A 489 -6.37 7.46 9.25
C GLY A 489 -7.00 6.52 10.28
N VAL A 490 -7.57 5.37 9.90
CA VAL A 490 -7.98 4.35 10.88
C VAL A 490 -6.79 3.87 11.73
N LYS A 491 -5.60 3.74 11.14
CA LYS A 491 -4.36 3.44 11.88
C LYS A 491 -4.03 4.51 12.93
N LEU A 492 -4.21 5.79 12.59
CA LEU A 492 -4.00 6.90 13.51
C LEU A 492 -5.05 6.85 14.63
N ALA A 493 -6.32 6.64 14.29
CA ALA A 493 -7.38 6.48 15.27
C ALA A 493 -7.12 5.28 16.21
N ALA A 494 -6.54 4.18 15.71
CA ALA A 494 -6.24 2.99 16.53
C ALA A 494 -5.17 3.28 17.57
N VAL A 495 -4.12 4.02 17.18
CA VAL A 495 -3.07 4.49 18.08
C VAL A 495 -3.64 5.50 19.09
N ALA A 496 -4.52 6.41 18.65
CA ALA A 496 -5.22 7.33 19.55
C ALA A 496 -6.07 6.58 20.58
N LEU A 497 -6.77 5.52 20.16
CA LEU A 497 -7.58 4.68 21.03
C LEU A 497 -6.72 3.96 22.06
N GLU A 498 -5.58 3.38 21.65
CA GLU A 498 -4.64 2.73 22.58
C GLU A 498 -4.15 3.72 23.65
N LYS A 499 -3.82 4.95 23.24
CA LYS A 499 -3.38 6.01 24.17
C LYS A 499 -4.47 6.46 25.12
N LEU A 500 -5.71 6.55 24.64
CA LEU A 500 -6.85 6.88 25.47
C LEU A 500 -7.07 5.81 26.55
N LEU A 501 -6.99 4.52 26.18
CA LEU A 501 -7.16 3.41 27.11
C LEU A 501 -6.00 3.33 28.12
N ASP A 502 -4.75 3.49 27.67
CA ASP A 502 -3.57 3.61 28.54
C ASP A 502 -3.69 4.75 29.56
N ALA A 503 -4.29 5.86 29.15
CA ALA A 503 -4.48 7.04 30.00
C ALA A 503 -5.65 6.84 30.97
N ALA A 504 -6.73 6.18 30.54
CA ALA A 504 -7.90 5.88 31.35
C ALA A 504 -7.61 4.87 32.47
N ASP A 505 -6.79 3.84 32.19
CA ASP A 505 -6.38 2.82 33.17
C ASP A 505 -5.64 3.43 34.38
N LYS A 506 -4.92 4.53 34.16
CA LYS A 506 -4.12 5.21 35.20
C LYS A 506 -4.93 6.05 36.19
N LEU A 507 -6.21 6.34 35.92
CA LEU A 507 -6.93 7.44 36.59
C LEU A 507 -8.13 7.07 37.46
N GLY A 508 -8.55 5.80 37.54
CA GLY A 508 -9.66 5.42 38.42
C GLY A 508 -10.97 6.19 38.10
N SER A 509 -11.83 6.38 39.11
CA SER A 509 -13.28 6.73 39.12
C SER A 509 -13.83 7.89 38.25
N SER A 510 -13.41 8.04 36.99
CA SER A 510 -13.86 9.12 36.09
C SER A 510 -13.96 8.67 34.63
N TYR A 511 -14.45 7.44 34.38
CA TYR A 511 -14.53 6.83 33.05
C TYR A 511 -15.94 6.66 32.48
N GLU A 512 -17.01 6.90 33.26
CA GLU A 512 -18.40 6.76 32.78
C GLU A 512 -18.70 7.59 31.51
N PRO A 513 -18.24 8.84 31.36
CA PRO A 513 -18.45 9.61 30.12
C PRO A 513 -17.74 9.01 28.89
N ILE A 514 -16.64 8.28 29.11
CA ILE A 514 -15.87 7.62 28.05
C ILE A 514 -16.57 6.34 27.60
N LEU A 515 -17.14 5.60 28.55
CA LEU A 515 -17.95 4.43 28.24
C LEU A 515 -19.22 4.82 27.46
N SER A 516 -19.91 5.89 27.88
CA SER A 516 -21.08 6.41 27.16
C SER A 516 -20.74 6.88 25.75
N LEU A 517 -19.55 7.46 25.53
CA LEU A 517 -19.07 7.84 24.21
C LEU A 517 -18.85 6.62 23.31
N PHE A 518 -18.19 5.57 23.80
CA PHE A 518 -17.93 4.37 23.02
C PHE A 518 -19.20 3.58 22.69
N ASP A 519 -20.17 3.57 23.58
CA ASP A 519 -21.49 2.97 23.36
C ASP A 519 -22.21 3.67 22.18
N ALA A 520 -22.28 5.00 22.20
CA ALA A 520 -22.86 5.80 21.10
C ALA A 520 -22.11 5.61 19.78
N LEU A 521 -20.79 5.41 19.83
CA LEU A 521 -19.99 5.13 18.65
C LEU A 521 -20.22 3.72 18.10
N SER A 522 -20.46 2.72 18.95
CA SER A 522 -20.71 1.34 18.51
C SER A 522 -21.85 1.25 17.50
N ASP A 523 -22.97 1.91 17.80
CA ASP A 523 -24.16 1.92 16.92
C ASP A 523 -23.86 2.55 15.55
N PHE A 524 -23.06 3.62 15.52
CA PHE A 524 -22.63 4.26 14.28
C PHE A 524 -21.66 3.38 13.48
N LEU A 525 -20.70 2.75 14.15
CA LEU A 525 -19.72 1.88 13.53
C LEU A 525 -20.38 0.65 12.88
N ASP A 526 -21.45 0.12 13.49
CA ASP A 526 -22.26 -0.95 12.91
C ASP A 526 -23.01 -0.49 11.65
N ARG A 527 -23.58 0.73 11.64
CA ARG A 527 -24.22 1.29 10.44
C ARG A 527 -23.22 1.58 9.32
N MET A 528 -22.09 2.20 9.65
CA MET A 528 -21.01 2.44 8.69
C MET A 528 -20.50 1.13 8.07
N ARG A 529 -20.39 0.05 8.86
CA ARG A 529 -20.07 -1.28 8.34
C ARG A 529 -21.08 -1.73 7.27
N VAL A 530 -22.38 -1.54 7.50
CA VAL A 530 -23.42 -1.85 6.51
C VAL A 530 -23.25 -1.03 5.24
N HIS A 531 -23.06 0.29 5.36
CA HIS A 531 -22.85 1.18 4.21
C HIS A 531 -21.62 0.79 3.37
N LEU A 532 -20.54 0.38 4.01
CA LEU A 532 -19.31 -0.03 3.34
C LEU A 532 -19.46 -1.36 2.59
N THR A 533 -20.39 -2.24 2.99
CA THR A 533 -20.68 -3.47 2.24
C THR A 533 -21.41 -3.23 0.91
N SER A 534 -22.07 -2.08 0.74
CA SER A 534 -22.94 -1.80 -0.41
C SER A 534 -22.42 -0.73 -1.37
N ARG A 535 -21.13 -0.33 -1.27
CA ARG A 535 -20.53 0.82 -1.97
C ARG A 535 -21.29 2.13 -1.63
N PRO A 536 -20.88 2.85 -0.58
CA PRO A 536 -21.59 4.04 -0.12
C PRO A 536 -21.54 5.18 -1.13
N ASP A 537 -22.61 5.97 -1.17
CA ASP A 537 -22.64 7.24 -1.91
C ASP A 537 -21.61 8.22 -1.30
N ILE A 538 -21.10 9.15 -2.12
CA ILE A 538 -20.00 10.06 -1.75
C ILE A 538 -20.39 10.89 -0.52
N GLU A 539 -21.64 11.31 -0.45
CA GLU A 539 -22.21 12.11 0.64
C GLU A 539 -22.20 11.37 1.98
N ILE A 540 -22.41 10.04 1.97
CA ILE A 540 -22.28 9.19 3.17
C ILE A 540 -20.81 9.04 3.55
N MET A 541 -19.91 8.86 2.58
CA MET A 541 -18.48 8.75 2.85
C MET A 541 -17.91 10.01 3.49
N GLU A 542 -18.31 11.20 3.02
CA GLU A 542 -17.91 12.46 3.64
C GLU A 542 -18.36 12.55 5.11
N ILE A 543 -19.58 12.09 5.42
CA ILE A 543 -20.08 12.06 6.81
C ILE A 543 -19.28 11.07 7.65
N HIS A 544 -18.96 9.89 7.13
CA HIS A 544 -18.13 8.91 7.82
C HIS A 544 -16.74 9.46 8.15
N GLU A 545 -16.12 10.15 7.21
CA GLU A 545 -14.81 10.79 7.38
C GLU A 545 -14.87 11.93 8.41
N GLU A 546 -15.92 12.76 8.39
CA GLU A 546 -16.16 13.81 9.39
C GLU A 546 -16.34 13.20 10.80
N VAL A 547 -17.05 12.08 10.94
CA VAL A 547 -17.23 11.40 12.22
C VAL A 547 -15.91 10.82 12.74
N LEU A 548 -15.13 10.14 11.91
CA LEU A 548 -13.83 9.59 12.29
C LEU A 548 -12.83 10.69 12.70
N ALA A 549 -12.87 11.83 12.02
CA ALA A 549 -12.04 12.99 12.37
C ALA A 549 -12.44 13.58 13.73
N GLU A 550 -13.74 13.69 14.02
CA GLU A 550 -14.21 14.19 15.31
C GLU A 550 -13.93 13.18 16.44
N MET A 551 -13.99 11.87 16.17
CA MET A 551 -13.55 10.83 17.11
C MET A 551 -12.09 11.02 17.52
N LEU A 552 -11.21 11.27 16.54
CA LEU A 552 -9.79 11.54 16.81
C LEU A 552 -9.64 12.78 17.70
N VAL A 553 -10.37 13.86 17.44
CA VAL A 553 -10.36 15.06 18.29
C VAL A 553 -10.78 14.74 19.72
N ILE A 554 -11.86 13.99 19.90
CA ILE A 554 -12.37 13.60 21.22
C ILE A 554 -11.34 12.75 21.97
N PHE A 555 -10.73 11.77 21.31
CA PHE A 555 -9.66 10.96 21.90
C PHE A 555 -8.50 11.83 22.37
N GLY A 556 -8.11 12.84 21.58
CA GLY A 556 -7.05 13.77 21.93
C GLY A 556 -7.38 14.65 23.14
N VAL A 557 -8.59 15.21 23.19
CA VAL A 557 -9.03 16.05 24.32
C VAL A 557 -9.05 15.25 25.62
N ILE A 558 -9.61 14.04 25.60
CA ILE A 558 -9.71 13.20 26.80
C ILE A 558 -8.32 12.74 27.24
N THR A 559 -7.50 12.21 26.32
CA THR A 559 -6.13 11.77 26.60
C THR A 559 -5.27 12.91 27.17
N GLY A 560 -5.39 14.11 26.61
CA GLY A 560 -4.67 15.29 27.05
C GLY A 560 -5.01 15.72 28.48
N ARG A 561 -6.28 15.60 28.89
CA ARG A 561 -6.69 15.86 30.28
C ARG A 561 -6.14 14.83 31.24
N MET A 562 -6.22 13.57 30.84
CA MET A 562 -5.74 12.45 31.64
C MET A 562 -4.25 12.57 31.94
N ASN A 563 -3.46 12.99 30.94
CA ASN A 563 -2.01 13.18 31.10
C ASN A 563 -1.62 14.37 32.00
N LYS A 564 -2.54 15.31 32.30
CA LYS A 564 -2.26 16.51 33.12
C LYS A 564 -2.51 16.32 34.63
N GLY A 565 -3.03 15.18 35.08
CA GLY A 565 -3.21 14.85 36.51
C GLY A 565 -4.21 15.73 37.29
N PHE A 566 -4.24 15.57 38.63
CA PHE A 566 -5.21 16.20 39.55
C PHE A 566 -5.26 17.75 39.49
N LEU A 567 -4.16 18.41 39.10
CA LEU A 567 -4.08 19.86 38.94
C LEU A 567 -4.77 20.40 37.67
N GLY A 568 -5.07 19.54 36.69
CA GLY A 568 -5.85 19.91 35.49
C GLY A 568 -7.37 19.96 35.71
N ARG A 569 -7.87 19.44 36.85
CA ARG A 569 -9.31 19.42 37.18
C ARG A 569 -9.89 20.80 37.52
N LEU A 570 -9.07 21.82 37.73
CA LEU A 570 -9.51 23.08 38.35
C LEU A 570 -9.49 24.32 37.46
N THR A 571 -9.00 24.28 36.21
CA THR A 571 -8.85 25.55 35.46
C THR A 571 -9.37 25.62 34.03
N THR A 572 -9.79 24.53 33.36
CA THR A 572 -10.46 24.67 32.04
C THR A 572 -11.12 23.36 31.58
N GLY A 573 -12.38 23.42 31.11
CA GLY A 573 -12.78 22.60 29.96
C GLY A 573 -14.01 21.68 30.01
N ASP A 574 -15.01 21.81 30.87
CA ASP A 574 -16.23 20.98 30.64
C ASP A 574 -16.87 21.27 29.25
N ASP A 575 -16.65 22.48 28.73
CA ASP A 575 -17.16 22.96 27.46
C ASP A 575 -16.55 22.28 26.22
N ASP A 576 -15.27 21.91 26.20
CA ASP A 576 -14.64 21.36 24.98
C ASP A 576 -15.04 19.90 24.71
N ILE A 577 -15.14 19.06 25.76
CA ILE A 577 -15.68 17.69 25.61
C ILE A 577 -17.15 17.78 25.25
N LYS A 578 -17.92 18.61 25.97
CA LYS A 578 -19.33 18.81 25.66
C LYS A 578 -19.55 19.32 24.24
N ALA A 579 -18.71 20.24 23.74
CA ALA A 579 -18.77 20.74 22.37
C ALA A 579 -18.41 19.67 21.34
N ALA A 580 -17.36 18.88 21.57
CA ALA A 580 -16.96 17.80 20.66
C ALA A 580 -17.99 16.66 20.64
N THR A 581 -18.52 16.26 21.80
CA THR A 581 -19.62 15.29 21.89
C THR A 581 -20.91 15.82 21.25
N THR A 582 -21.22 17.11 21.38
CA THR A 582 -22.37 17.74 20.69
C THR A 582 -22.18 17.73 19.18
N ARG A 583 -20.96 17.99 18.68
CA ARG A 583 -20.64 17.90 17.25
C ARG A 583 -20.73 16.48 16.73
N LEU A 584 -20.21 15.51 17.48
CA LEU A 584 -20.34 14.09 17.15
C LEU A 584 -21.82 13.71 17.05
N GLN A 585 -22.65 14.05 18.04
CA GLN A 585 -24.08 13.78 17.99
C GLN A 585 -24.76 14.42 16.77
N ALA A 586 -24.41 15.66 16.43
CA ALA A 586 -24.94 16.33 15.24
C ALA A 586 -24.51 15.63 13.94
N LEU A 587 -23.30 15.07 13.88
CA LEU A 587 -22.83 14.27 12.75
C LEU A 587 -23.53 12.91 12.66
N LEU A 588 -23.79 12.26 13.80
CA LEU A 588 -24.56 11.02 13.86
C LEU A 588 -26.01 11.24 13.41
N ASP A 589 -26.65 12.32 13.87
CA ASP A 589 -28.00 12.69 13.43
C ASP A 589 -28.04 13.04 11.93
N LYS A 590 -26.96 13.64 11.40
CA LYS A 590 -26.81 13.94 9.97
C LYS A 590 -26.67 12.66 9.15
N GLU A 591 -25.90 11.69 9.64
CA GLU A 591 -25.78 10.36 9.03
C GLU A 591 -27.14 9.67 8.99
N ASP A 592 -27.84 9.56 10.13
CA ASP A 592 -29.14 8.88 10.20
C ASP A 592 -30.17 9.49 9.21
N ARG A 593 -30.20 10.82 9.10
CA ARG A 593 -31.07 11.52 8.14
C ARG A 593 -30.67 11.27 6.70
N MET A 594 -29.37 11.27 6.40
CA MET A 594 -28.86 11.01 5.05
C MET A 594 -29.13 9.57 4.62
N THR A 595 -28.87 8.63 5.52
CA THR A 595 -29.19 7.21 5.34
C THR A 595 -30.68 7.01 5.07
N GLY A 596 -31.56 7.66 5.84
CA GLY A 596 -33.00 7.67 5.57
C GLY A 596 -33.37 8.25 4.20
N ALA A 597 -32.76 9.37 3.81
CA ALA A 597 -33.00 10.02 2.52
C ALA A 597 -32.54 9.14 1.34
N LEU A 598 -31.40 8.47 1.46
CA LEU A 598 -30.86 7.59 0.43
C LEU A 598 -31.68 6.31 0.28
N VAL A 599 -32.12 5.70 1.39
CA VAL A 599 -33.05 4.56 1.34
C VAL A 599 -34.35 4.96 0.63
N LEU A 600 -34.90 6.14 0.94
CA LEU A 600 -36.10 6.65 0.28
C LEU A 600 -35.88 6.92 -1.22
N SER A 601 -34.72 7.50 -1.58
CA SER A 601 -34.34 7.72 -2.98
C SER A 601 -34.27 6.40 -3.75
N LYS A 602 -33.55 5.40 -3.22
CA LYS A 602 -33.41 4.08 -3.87
C LYS A 602 -34.76 3.36 -3.97
N LEU A 603 -35.62 3.48 -2.96
CA LEU A 603 -36.97 2.92 -3.00
C LEU A 603 -37.83 3.59 -4.08
N ASN A 604 -37.71 4.91 -4.26
CA ASN A 604 -38.38 5.62 -5.34
C ASN A 604 -37.83 5.21 -6.71
N ASP A 605 -36.53 5.02 -6.86
CA ASP A 605 -35.91 4.53 -8.09
C ASP A 605 -36.42 3.12 -8.46
N VAL A 606 -36.49 2.22 -7.47
CA VAL A 606 -37.04 0.87 -7.65
C VAL A 606 -38.52 0.93 -7.99
N LYS A 607 -39.29 1.77 -7.29
CA LYS A 607 -40.71 1.97 -7.58
C LYS A 607 -40.92 2.46 -9.01
N HIS A 608 -40.16 3.44 -9.46
CA HIS A 608 -40.22 3.94 -10.84
C HIS A 608 -39.84 2.87 -11.86
N ALA A 609 -38.75 2.11 -11.62
CA ALA A 609 -38.35 1.02 -12.50
C ALA A 609 -39.39 -0.11 -12.58
N VAL A 610 -40.09 -0.38 -11.48
CA VAL A 610 -41.20 -1.36 -11.45
C VAL A 610 -42.42 -0.81 -12.19
N GLU A 611 -42.77 0.47 -11.99
CA GLU A 611 -43.90 1.12 -12.68
C GLU A 611 -43.66 1.22 -14.20
N GLU A 612 -42.43 1.52 -14.63
CA GLU A 612 -42.03 1.52 -16.04
C GLU A 612 -42.04 0.09 -16.63
N GLY A 613 -41.53 -0.90 -15.90
CA GLY A 613 -41.55 -2.30 -16.32
C GLY A 613 -42.95 -2.91 -16.46
N PHE A 614 -43.93 -2.44 -15.68
CA PHE A 614 -45.34 -2.80 -15.85
C PHE A 614 -46.02 -2.04 -16.99
N GLY A 615 -45.55 -0.82 -17.31
CA GLY A 615 -46.05 -0.03 -18.44
C GLY A 615 -45.64 -0.58 -19.81
N GLU A 616 -44.50 -1.27 -19.91
CA GLU A 616 -44.05 -1.92 -21.16
C GLU A 616 -44.71 -3.30 -21.42
N LEU A 617 -45.39 -3.87 -20.41
CA LEU A 617 -46.08 -5.16 -20.50
C LEU A 617 -47.60 -5.03 -20.72
N ALA A 618 -48.14 -3.81 -20.74
CA ALA A 618 -49.54 -3.47 -21.03
C ALA A 618 -49.65 -2.83 -22.42
#